data_AF-A0A7C4CVT6-F1
#
_entry.id   AF-A0A7C4CVT6-F1
#
_cell.length_a   1.000
_cell.length_b   1.000
_cell.length_c   1.000
_cell.angle_alpha   90.00
_cell.angle_beta   90.00
_cell.angle_gamma   90.00
#
_symmetry.space_group_name_H-M   'P 1'
#
loop_
_entity.id
_entity.type
_entity.pdbx_description
1 polymer ?
#
loop_
_entity_poly.entity_id
_entity_poly.type
_entity_poly.pdbx_seq_one_letter_code
_entity_poly.pdbx_strand_id
1 'polypeptide(L)'
;PGDGSIPNHEYISISARKMKRISKIRRGRSLYLYEGAGGRMLPNYIRLDPNDIAPTVMGSSRFIHPYEDRILTVREQARLMGFPDDHVFMGGKDDQFNQVGEAVPPPLARSMAEEVKKILGISDLEH
;
A
#
# COMPACT_ATOMS: atom_id res chain seq x y z
N PRO A 1 4.72 -13.98 -14.20
CA PRO A 1 4.06 -12.65 -14.09
C PRO A 1 2.66 -12.84 -13.48
N GLY A 2 2.20 -11.92 -12.62
CA GLY A 2 0.95 -12.06 -11.85
C GLY A 2 -0.20 -12.62 -12.71
N ASP A 3 -0.87 -13.65 -12.23
CA ASP A 3 -1.72 -14.57 -13.00
C ASP A 3 -2.96 -13.95 -13.68
N GLY A 4 -3.11 -12.62 -13.65
CA GLY A 4 -4.23 -11.89 -14.23
C GLY A 4 -5.57 -12.11 -13.51
N SER A 5 -5.61 -12.96 -12.48
CA SER A 5 -6.84 -13.29 -11.75
C SER A 5 -7.15 -12.29 -10.64
N ILE A 6 -6.13 -11.59 -10.12
CA ILE A 6 -6.27 -10.64 -9.01
C ILE A 6 -6.25 -9.19 -9.56
N PRO A 7 -7.29 -8.38 -9.29
CA PRO A 7 -7.36 -7.02 -9.79
C PRO A 7 -6.23 -6.14 -9.22
N ASN A 8 -5.75 -5.21 -10.06
CA ASN A 8 -4.67 -4.26 -9.76
C ASN A 8 -3.32 -4.92 -9.38
N HIS A 9 -3.08 -6.19 -9.72
CA HIS A 9 -1.82 -6.90 -9.49
C HIS A 9 -0.90 -6.92 -10.73
N GLU A 10 -0.63 -5.74 -11.27
CA GLU A 10 0.27 -5.58 -12.42
C GLU A 10 1.58 -4.92 -12.00
N TYR A 11 2.69 -5.39 -12.57
CA TYR A 11 4.01 -4.81 -12.31
C TYR A 11 4.15 -3.43 -12.96
N ILE A 12 4.77 -2.51 -12.23
CA ILE A 12 5.07 -1.17 -12.74
C ILE A 12 6.37 -1.21 -13.52
N SER A 13 6.33 -0.71 -14.76
CA SER A 13 7.52 -0.52 -15.58
C SER A 13 8.43 0.57 -14.99
N ILE A 14 9.68 0.21 -14.72
CA ILE A 14 10.70 1.11 -14.15
C ILE A 14 11.88 1.22 -15.11
N SER A 15 12.43 2.43 -15.26
CA SER A 15 13.62 2.61 -16.10
C SER A 15 14.81 1.80 -15.59
N ALA A 16 15.62 1.27 -16.50
CA ALA A 16 16.79 0.45 -16.16
C ALA A 16 17.74 1.15 -15.16
N ARG A 17 17.90 2.47 -15.28
CA ARG A 17 18.69 3.28 -14.34
C ARG A 17 18.11 3.25 -12.92
N LYS A 18 16.79 3.38 -12.76
CA LYS A 18 16.13 3.34 -11.46
C LYS A 18 16.15 1.92 -10.90
N MET A 19 15.93 0.89 -11.74
CA MET A 19 16.03 -0.52 -11.34
C MET A 19 17.42 -0.87 -10.79
N LYS A 20 18.51 -0.43 -11.44
CA LYS A 20 19.89 -0.59 -10.95
C LYS A 20 20.14 0.09 -9.58
N ARG A 21 19.37 1.10 -9.23
CA ARG A 21 19.44 1.73 -7.90
C ARG A 21 18.63 0.92 -6.88
N ILE A 22 17.43 0.49 -7.25
CA ILE A 22 16.55 -0.37 -6.43
C ILE A 22 17.27 -1.65 -6.01
N SER A 23 18.00 -2.31 -6.91
CA SER A 23 18.72 -3.55 -6.62
C SER A 23 19.80 -3.43 -5.54
N LYS A 24 20.24 -2.20 -5.24
CA LYS A 24 21.23 -1.93 -4.20
C LYS A 24 20.61 -1.58 -2.85
N ILE A 25 19.30 -1.35 -2.80
CA ILE A 25 18.62 -0.96 -1.57
C ILE A 25 18.44 -2.20 -0.70
N ARG A 26 18.95 -2.15 0.54
CA ARG A 26 18.73 -3.19 1.55
C ARG A 26 17.33 -3.06 2.14
N ARG A 27 16.80 -4.15 2.72
CA ARG A 27 15.54 -4.13 3.48
C ARG A 27 15.58 -3.06 4.57
N GLY A 28 14.44 -2.42 4.82
CA GLY A 28 14.29 -1.29 5.73
C GLY A 28 14.94 0.02 5.27
N ARG A 29 15.57 0.08 4.09
CA ARG A 29 16.22 1.30 3.57
C ARG A 29 15.44 1.90 2.41
N SER A 30 15.57 3.22 2.23
CA SER A 30 14.90 3.99 1.18
C SER A 30 15.84 4.38 0.04
N LEU A 31 15.26 4.59 -1.14
CA LEU A 31 15.98 5.13 -2.30
C LEU A 31 15.96 6.67 -2.35
N TYR A 32 14.89 7.28 -1.86
CA TYR A 32 14.67 8.73 -1.88
C TYR A 32 14.29 9.23 -0.49
N LEU A 33 14.60 10.50 -0.26
CA LEU A 33 14.00 11.32 0.79
C LEU A 33 13.26 12.46 0.10
N TYR A 34 12.09 12.84 0.62
CA TYR A 34 11.34 14.00 0.16
C TYR A 34 10.88 14.82 1.36
N GLU A 35 10.61 16.10 1.15
CA GLU A 35 10.14 16.98 2.21
C GLU A 35 8.63 16.78 2.42
N GLY A 36 8.25 16.37 3.62
CA GLY A 36 6.88 16.27 4.08
C GLY A 36 6.44 17.51 4.86
N ALA A 37 5.25 17.44 5.44
CA ALA A 37 4.70 18.54 6.24
C ALA A 37 5.65 18.94 7.38
N GLY A 38 5.81 20.26 7.58
CA GLY A 38 6.67 20.82 8.61
C GLY A 38 8.17 20.64 8.36
N GLY A 39 8.61 20.50 7.10
CA GLY A 39 10.03 20.41 6.71
C GLY A 39 10.69 19.08 7.05
N ARG A 40 9.92 18.07 7.45
CA ARG A 40 10.45 16.75 7.81
C ARG A 40 10.82 15.97 6.56
N MET A 41 12.06 15.49 6.47
CA MET A 41 12.48 14.60 5.39
C MET A 41 11.93 13.20 5.62
N LEU A 42 11.05 12.75 4.73
CA LEU A 42 10.41 11.44 4.77
C LEU A 42 11.00 10.50 3.71
N PRO A 43 11.18 9.22 4.04
CA PRO A 43 11.66 8.23 3.08
C PRO A 43 10.58 7.82 2.06
N ASN A 44 10.99 7.57 0.82
CA ASN A 44 10.16 6.94 -0.20
C ASN A 44 10.95 5.87 -0.97
N TYR A 45 10.26 4.96 -1.66
CA TYR A 45 10.87 3.80 -2.30
C TYR A 45 11.65 2.98 -1.27
N ILE A 46 10.97 2.62 -0.18
CA ILE A 46 11.51 1.82 0.91
C ILE A 46 11.42 0.35 0.52
N ARG A 47 12.52 -0.41 0.61
CA ARG A 47 12.44 -1.87 0.52
C ARG A 47 11.89 -2.43 1.81
N LEU A 48 10.75 -3.09 1.72
CA LEU A 48 10.13 -3.70 2.89
C LEU A 48 11.01 -4.81 3.47
N ASP A 49 10.91 -5.02 4.78
CA ASP A 49 11.45 -6.19 5.44
C ASP A 49 10.28 -7.14 5.76
N PRO A 50 10.32 -8.42 5.37
CA PRO A 50 9.25 -9.36 5.68
C PRO A 50 9.09 -9.63 7.20
N ASN A 51 10.09 -9.30 8.02
CA ASN A 51 10.06 -9.50 9.46
C ASN A 51 9.72 -8.21 10.24
N ASP A 52 9.40 -7.12 9.54
CA ASP A 52 9.05 -5.84 10.17
C ASP A 52 7.71 -5.34 9.63
N ILE A 53 7.09 -4.42 10.37
CA ILE A 53 5.86 -3.78 9.93
C ILE A 53 6.13 -2.87 8.74
N ALA A 54 5.15 -2.78 7.83
CA ALA A 54 5.23 -1.81 6.75
C ALA A 54 5.20 -0.37 7.32
N PRO A 55 5.99 0.56 6.75
CA PRO A 55 5.85 1.98 7.03
C PRO A 55 4.43 2.47 6.68
N THR A 56 4.05 3.63 7.21
CA THR A 56 2.76 4.25 6.88
C THR A 56 2.56 4.35 5.37
N VAL A 57 1.47 3.75 4.89
CA VAL A 57 1.06 3.82 3.50
C VAL A 57 0.42 5.18 3.27
N MET A 58 1.02 6.00 2.40
CA MET A 58 0.45 7.28 1.93
C MET A 58 0.22 7.20 0.43
N GLY A 59 -0.61 8.08 -0.14
CA GLY A 59 -0.88 8.06 -1.58
C GLY A 59 0.38 8.17 -2.45
N SER A 60 1.32 9.01 -2.02
CA SER A 60 2.62 9.20 -2.67
C SER A 60 3.67 8.13 -2.32
N SER A 61 3.38 7.22 -1.37
CA SER A 61 4.29 6.15 -1.00
C SER A 61 4.40 5.13 -2.11
N ARG A 62 5.65 4.75 -2.43
CA ARG A 62 5.98 3.58 -3.24
C ARG A 62 6.92 2.71 -2.43
N PHE A 63 6.64 1.41 -2.38
CA PHE A 63 7.48 0.44 -1.66
C PHE A 63 8.15 -0.52 -2.64
N ILE A 64 9.36 -0.95 -2.32
CA ILE A 64 10.10 -1.98 -3.06
C ILE A 64 9.80 -3.34 -2.42
N HIS A 65 9.56 -4.35 -3.25
CA HIS A 65 9.28 -5.71 -2.82
C HIS A 65 10.44 -6.27 -1.94
N PRO A 66 10.14 -7.00 -0.85
CA PRO A 66 11.17 -7.48 0.09
C PRO A 66 12.19 -8.46 -0.51
N TYR A 67 11.84 -9.13 -1.60
CA TYR A 67 12.67 -10.16 -2.25
C TYR A 67 13.04 -9.84 -3.70
N GLU A 68 12.34 -8.91 -4.35
CA GLU A 68 12.47 -8.67 -5.79
C GLU A 68 12.84 -7.22 -6.06
N ASP A 69 13.55 -6.96 -7.17
CA ASP A 69 14.00 -5.61 -7.56
C ASP A 69 12.93 -4.82 -8.31
N ARG A 70 11.71 -4.81 -7.75
CA ARG A 70 10.53 -4.13 -8.30
C ARG A 70 9.79 -3.37 -7.21
N ILE A 71 8.94 -2.44 -7.64
CA ILE A 71 7.97 -1.79 -6.76
C ILE A 71 6.80 -2.74 -6.54
N LEU A 72 6.14 -2.60 -5.40
CA LEU A 72 4.89 -3.29 -5.14
C LEU A 72 3.85 -2.94 -6.21
N THR A 73 2.99 -3.90 -6.53
CA THR A 73 1.78 -3.58 -7.29
C THR A 73 0.82 -2.80 -6.40
N VAL A 74 -0.19 -2.16 -7.01
CA VAL A 74 -1.29 -1.54 -6.28
C VAL A 74 -1.95 -2.57 -5.33
N ARG A 75 -2.25 -3.78 -5.83
CA ARG A 75 -2.77 -4.88 -5.02
C ARG A 75 -1.93 -5.21 -3.79
N GLU A 76 -0.61 -5.35 -3.93
CA GLU A 76 0.24 -5.69 -2.79
C GLU A 76 0.22 -4.57 -1.73
N GLN A 77 0.21 -3.30 -2.14
CA GLN A 77 0.07 -2.17 -1.22
C GLN A 77 -1.33 -2.12 -0.59
N ALA A 78 -2.38 -2.48 -1.33
CA ALA A 78 -3.74 -2.59 -0.83
C ALA A 78 -3.88 -3.67 0.26
N ARG A 79 -3.15 -4.80 0.12
CA ARG A 79 -3.08 -5.83 1.16
C ARG A 79 -2.45 -5.33 2.46
N LEU A 80 -1.45 -4.45 2.39
CA LEU A 80 -0.88 -3.80 3.58
C LEU A 80 -1.93 -2.98 4.35
N MET A 81 -2.90 -2.41 3.63
CA MET A 81 -4.01 -1.65 4.20
C MET A 81 -5.21 -2.54 4.59
N GLY A 82 -5.15 -3.85 4.32
CA GLY A 82 -6.23 -4.79 4.64
C GLY A 82 -7.43 -4.73 3.70
N PHE A 83 -7.24 -4.23 2.47
CA PHE A 83 -8.30 -4.32 1.45
C PHE A 83 -8.53 -5.78 1.01
N PRO A 84 -9.78 -6.17 0.76
CA PRO A 84 -10.07 -7.48 0.19
C PRO A 84 -9.53 -7.56 -1.25
N ASP A 85 -9.19 -8.77 -1.68
CA ASP A 85 -8.52 -9.00 -2.95
C ASP A 85 -9.40 -8.72 -4.19
N ASP A 86 -10.71 -8.70 -4.00
CA ASP A 86 -11.71 -8.41 -5.04
C ASP A 86 -12.03 -6.92 -5.19
N HIS A 87 -11.59 -6.05 -4.26
CA HIS A 87 -11.80 -4.61 -4.38
C HIS A 87 -11.01 -4.04 -5.56
N VAL A 88 -11.68 -3.36 -6.49
CA VAL A 88 -11.05 -2.81 -7.70
C VAL A 88 -10.79 -1.31 -7.55
N PHE A 89 -9.53 -0.92 -7.72
CA PHE A 89 -9.13 0.49 -7.78
C PHE A 89 -9.14 0.98 -9.23
N MET A 90 -9.79 2.13 -9.47
CA MET A 90 -10.00 2.68 -10.81
C MET A 90 -9.02 3.82 -11.13
N GLY A 91 -8.89 4.19 -12.41
CA GLY A 91 -8.04 5.29 -12.84
C GLY A 91 -6.59 4.89 -13.16
N GLY A 92 -5.70 5.88 -13.29
CA GLY A 92 -4.28 5.65 -13.57
C GLY A 92 -3.57 4.97 -12.39
N LYS A 93 -2.38 4.39 -12.60
CA LYS A 93 -1.65 3.69 -11.52
C LYS A 93 -1.38 4.60 -10.33
N ASP A 94 -1.02 5.86 -10.56
CA ASP A 94 -0.80 6.81 -9.48
C ASP A 94 -2.09 7.13 -8.72
N ASP A 95 -3.22 7.28 -9.40
CA ASP A 95 -4.54 7.46 -8.78
C ASP A 95 -4.93 6.25 -7.93
N GLN A 96 -4.64 5.04 -8.42
CA GLN A 96 -4.88 3.80 -7.70
C GLN A 96 -4.05 3.72 -6.41
N PHE A 97 -2.76 4.11 -6.45
CA PHE A 97 -1.96 4.21 -5.23
C PHE A 97 -2.45 5.29 -4.28
N ASN A 98 -2.89 6.44 -4.79
CA ASN A 98 -3.48 7.50 -3.99
C ASN A 98 -4.73 7.00 -3.25
N GLN A 99 -5.65 6.34 -3.97
CA GLN A 99 -6.83 5.72 -3.35
C GLN A 99 -6.46 4.75 -2.22
N VAL A 100 -5.45 3.90 -2.43
CA VAL A 100 -4.99 2.96 -1.37
C VAL A 100 -4.43 3.71 -0.16
N GLY A 101 -3.55 4.69 -0.38
CA GLY A 101 -2.81 5.35 0.69
C GLY A 101 -3.54 6.50 1.38
N GLU A 102 -4.62 7.01 0.80
CA GLU A 102 -5.47 8.04 1.39
C GLU A 102 -6.73 7.46 2.05
N ALA A 103 -7.05 6.20 1.76
CA ALA A 103 -8.16 5.50 2.40
C ALA A 103 -7.89 5.15 3.87
N VAL A 104 -8.98 5.01 4.62
CA VAL A 104 -8.95 4.38 5.94
C VAL A 104 -8.81 2.86 5.75
N PRO A 105 -7.88 2.18 6.44
CA PRO A 105 -7.78 0.71 6.39
C PRO A 105 -9.12 0.04 6.70
N PRO A 106 -9.64 -0.85 5.82
CA PRO A 106 -10.93 -1.51 6.06
C PRO A 106 -11.06 -2.23 7.41
N PRO A 107 -10.03 -2.91 7.96
CA PRO A 107 -10.12 -3.50 9.30
C PRO A 107 -10.36 -2.46 10.41
N LEU A 108 -9.78 -1.27 10.29
CA LEU A 108 -9.99 -0.17 11.23
C LEU A 108 -11.41 0.39 11.08
N ALA A 109 -11.85 0.64 9.84
CA ALA A 109 -13.20 1.13 9.55
C ALA A 109 -14.27 0.16 10.09
N ARG A 110 -14.08 -1.15 9.90
CA ARG A 110 -14.96 -2.19 10.47
C ARG A 110 -15.02 -2.11 11.99
N SER A 111 -13.87 -2.03 12.66
CA SER A 111 -13.81 -1.96 14.12
C SER A 111 -14.55 -0.73 14.66
N MET A 112 -14.42 0.42 13.99
CA MET A 112 -15.17 1.63 14.34
C MET A 112 -16.68 1.46 14.09
N ALA A 113 -17.06 0.85 12.97
CA ALA A 113 -18.46 0.63 12.62
C ALA A 113 -19.17 -0.27 13.63
N GLU A 114 -18.51 -1.33 14.13
CA GLU A 114 -19.07 -2.20 15.17
C GLU A 114 -19.35 -1.45 16.47
N GLU A 115 -18.46 -0.55 16.89
CA GLU A 115 -18.72 0.27 18.09
C GLU A 115 -19.87 1.26 17.88
N VAL A 116 -19.95 1.90 16.71
CA VAL A 116 -21.08 2.76 16.37
C VAL A 116 -22.39 1.97 16.37
N LYS A 117 -22.39 0.76 15.80
CA LYS A 117 -23.56 -0.13 15.75
C LYS A 117 -24.08 -0.48 17.15
N LYS A 118 -23.19 -0.78 18.10
CA LYS A 118 -23.53 -1.02 19.51
C LYS A 118 -24.18 0.20 20.14
N ILE A 119 -23.62 1.39 19.93
CA ILE A 119 -24.14 2.65 20.48
C ILE A 119 -25.54 2.95 19.93
N LEU A 120 -25.77 2.65 18.65
CA LEU A 120 -27.07 2.84 18.00
C LEU A 120 -28.10 1.75 18.32
N GLY A 121 -27.71 0.68 19.05
CA GLY A 121 -28.62 -0.42 19.40
C GLY A 121 -29.09 -1.26 18.20
N ILE A 122 -28.33 -1.27 17.10
CA ILE A 122 -28.66 -2.06 15.91
C ILE A 122 -28.21 -3.50 16.16
N SER A 123 -29.16 -4.40 16.42
CA SER A 123 -28.91 -5.85 16.45
C SER A 123 -28.65 -6.37 15.04
N ASP A 124 -27.82 -7.41 14.91
CA ASP A 124 -27.71 -8.15 13.65
C ASP A 124 -29.11 -8.62 13.22
N LEU A 125 -29.53 -8.21 12.02
CA LEU A 125 -30.65 -8.86 11.35
C LEU A 125 -30.15 -10.26 10.97
N GLU A 126 -30.62 -11.28 11.68
CA GLU A 126 -30.34 -12.68 11.36
C GLU A 126 -30.46 -12.90 9.85
N HIS A 127 -29.37 -13.37 9.23
CA HIS A 127 -29.35 -13.87 7.85
C HIS A 127 -29.26 -15.39 7.88
#